data_AF-A0A356Q1Y7-F1
#
_entry.id   AF-A0A356Q1Y7-F1
#
_cell.length_a   1.000
_cell.length_b   1.000
_cell.length_c   1.000
_cell.angle_alpha   90.00
_cell.angle_beta   90.00
_cell.angle_gamma   90.00
#
_symmetry.space_group_name_H-M   'P 1'
#
loop_
_entity.id
_entity.type
_entity.pdbx_description
1 polymer ?
#
loop_
_entity_poly.entity_id
_entity_poly.type
_entity_poly.pdbx_seq_one_letter_code
_entity_poly.pdbx_strand_id
1 'polypeptide(L)'
;MRAQIAITRGGVTKASTSASPPEGGALAKRANGTFQISLHRRISESALINLMRALRAIEPELPMNLRVDAQLQQGLSRSELCLQLALRALGDIERNNEALFMSNLELVQPATLKSLTSSNLLRLAQLDMSNMDAPSALMKASAARVSNLVSVGQNRSMRLYFLALPAEVDWPASLPDIGAPLDEETDSVPCRWLSTLYEAAMAIQAPLYHHGFIRIGPAGMRPFKRIIHPITPQNDRPSNFRVLSVAEISENDAIVII
;
A
#
# COMPACT_ATOMS: atom_id res chain seq x y z
N MET A 1 9.01 -19.75 22.31
CA MET A 1 9.90 -19.65 21.14
C MET A 1 10.13 -18.16 20.83
N ARG A 2 11.35 -17.64 20.96
CA ARG A 2 11.67 -16.23 20.60
C ARG A 2 11.98 -16.18 19.10
N ALA A 3 10.94 -16.10 18.28
CA ALA A 3 11.12 -15.93 16.84
C ALA A 3 11.55 -14.49 16.54
N GLN A 4 12.69 -14.34 15.89
CA GLN A 4 13.24 -13.06 15.47
C GLN A 4 13.74 -13.19 14.03
N ILE A 5 13.33 -12.22 13.21
CA ILE A 5 13.75 -12.11 11.83
C ILE A 5 14.46 -10.78 11.60
N ALA A 6 15.46 -10.79 10.73
CA ALA A 6 16.03 -9.59 10.14
C ALA A 6 15.62 -9.52 8.67
N ILE A 7 15.33 -8.32 8.21
CA ILE A 7 15.11 -8.00 6.80
C ILE A 7 16.29 -7.14 6.36
N THR A 8 17.04 -7.62 5.39
CA THR A 8 18.20 -6.91 4.84
C THR A 8 17.78 -5.70 4.01
N ARG A 9 18.74 -4.84 3.64
CA ARG A 9 18.52 -3.74 2.69
C ARG A 9 17.91 -4.18 1.35
N GLY A 10 18.25 -5.38 0.87
CA GLY A 10 17.67 -5.94 -0.35
C GLY A 10 16.28 -6.56 -0.17
N GLY A 11 15.65 -6.41 1.01
CA GLY A 11 14.34 -7.03 1.29
C GLY A 11 14.41 -8.53 1.57
N VAL A 12 15.58 -9.13 1.79
CA VAL A 12 15.69 -10.57 2.12
C VAL A 12 15.41 -10.81 3.61
N THR A 13 14.43 -11.66 3.92
CA THR A 13 14.13 -12.12 5.29
C THR A 13 15.05 -13.27 5.70
N LYS A 14 15.65 -13.18 6.89
CA LYS A 14 16.49 -14.23 7.48
C LYS A 14 16.21 -14.34 8.98
N ALA A 15 16.43 -15.53 9.55
CA ALA A 15 16.47 -15.66 11.00
C ALA A 15 17.60 -14.80 11.58
N SER A 16 17.40 -14.22 12.77
CA SER A 16 18.39 -13.36 13.40
C SER A 16 18.38 -13.51 14.92
N THR A 17 19.54 -13.35 15.52
CA THR A 17 19.74 -13.25 16.98
C THR A 17 20.30 -11.89 17.40
N SER A 18 20.48 -10.95 16.44
CA SER A 18 21.03 -9.61 16.68
C SER A 18 20.12 -8.74 17.56
N ALA A 19 20.70 -7.84 18.35
CA ALA A 19 19.94 -6.83 19.10
C ALA A 19 19.56 -5.59 18.27
N SER A 20 20.21 -5.39 17.12
CA SER A 20 20.05 -4.23 16.25
C SER A 20 19.63 -4.64 14.83
N PRO A 21 18.89 -3.76 14.11
CA PRO A 21 18.59 -3.99 12.71
C PRO A 21 19.85 -3.92 11.84
N PRO A 22 19.91 -4.69 10.74
CA PRO A 22 21.01 -4.59 9.78
C PRO A 22 20.99 -3.21 9.09
N GLU A 23 22.13 -2.81 8.53
CA GLU A 23 22.23 -1.55 7.78
C GLU A 23 21.21 -1.51 6.64
N GLY A 24 20.43 -0.43 6.59
CA GLY A 24 19.39 -0.23 5.58
C GLY A 24 18.18 -1.18 5.68
N GLY A 25 18.08 -1.96 6.76
CA GLY A 25 17.04 -2.97 6.95
C GLY A 25 16.24 -2.81 8.23
N ALA A 26 15.56 -3.90 8.61
CA ALA A 26 14.67 -3.97 9.77
C ALA A 26 14.91 -5.23 10.60
N LEU A 27 14.50 -5.18 11.86
CA LEU A 27 14.43 -6.31 12.77
C LEU A 27 13.02 -6.43 13.31
N ALA A 28 12.46 -7.64 13.30
CA ALA A 28 11.17 -7.95 13.85
C ALA A 28 11.30 -9.10 14.85
N LYS A 29 10.76 -8.91 16.05
CA LYS A 29 10.87 -9.87 17.15
C LYS A 29 9.55 -9.99 17.89
N ARG A 30 9.10 -11.22 18.13
CA ARG A 30 8.00 -11.46 19.08
C ARG A 30 8.56 -11.60 20.50
N ALA A 31 8.08 -10.77 21.42
CA ALA A 31 8.48 -10.81 22.83
C ALA A 31 7.27 -10.54 23.73
N ASN A 32 6.98 -11.47 24.65
CA ASN A 32 5.98 -11.31 25.72
C ASN A 32 4.61 -10.78 25.24
N GLY A 33 4.05 -11.38 24.18
CA GLY A 33 2.75 -10.97 23.65
C GLY A 33 2.75 -9.64 22.86
N THR A 34 3.91 -9.05 22.63
CA THR A 34 4.08 -7.86 21.77
C THR A 34 4.99 -8.17 20.58
N PHE A 35 4.81 -7.42 19.50
CA PHE A 35 5.72 -7.46 18.34
C PHE A 35 6.61 -6.22 18.34
N GLN A 36 7.92 -6.42 18.43
CA GLN A 36 8.90 -5.35 18.44
C GLN A 36 9.53 -5.21 17.06
N ILE A 37 9.34 -4.04 16.44
CA ILE A 37 9.94 -3.65 15.17
C ILE A 37 11.04 -2.63 15.45
N SER A 38 12.23 -2.85 14.92
CA SER A 38 13.32 -1.86 14.92
C SER A 38 13.76 -1.60 13.49
N LEU A 39 13.79 -0.33 13.08
CA LEU A 39 14.24 0.08 11.76
C LEU A 39 15.62 0.73 11.84
N HIS A 40 16.45 0.52 10.83
CA HIS A 40 17.63 1.35 10.62
C HIS A 40 17.21 2.78 10.21
N ARG A 41 17.95 3.82 10.64
CA ARG A 41 17.66 5.23 10.30
C ARG A 41 17.44 5.51 8.81
N ARG A 42 18.21 4.84 7.97
CA ARG A 42 18.17 4.91 6.50
C ARG A 42 17.66 3.59 5.94
N ILE A 43 16.54 3.11 6.45
CA ILE A 43 15.90 1.90 5.94
C ILE A 43 15.57 2.07 4.45
N SER A 44 15.69 0.99 3.69
CA SER A 44 15.41 0.97 2.25
C SER A 44 13.94 0.70 1.95
N GLU A 45 13.48 1.14 0.77
CA GLU A 45 12.16 0.85 0.21
C GLU A 45 11.87 -0.66 0.21
N SER A 46 12.79 -1.48 -0.31
CA SER A 46 12.63 -2.93 -0.37
C SER A 46 12.50 -3.57 1.02
N ALA A 47 13.21 -3.07 2.03
CA ALA A 47 13.07 -3.55 3.40
C ALA A 47 11.72 -3.17 4.02
N LEU A 48 11.22 -1.96 3.75
CA LEU A 48 9.90 -1.50 4.20
C LEU A 48 8.77 -2.34 3.57
N ILE A 49 8.82 -2.54 2.25
CA ILE A 49 7.84 -3.35 1.52
C ILE A 49 7.81 -4.78 2.09
N ASN A 50 8.98 -5.41 2.21
CA ASN A 50 9.04 -6.77 2.71
C ASN A 50 8.64 -6.89 4.19
N LEU A 51 8.87 -5.84 4.99
CA LEU A 51 8.35 -5.78 6.36
C LEU A 51 6.82 -5.71 6.39
N MET A 52 6.19 -4.87 5.56
CA MET A 52 4.72 -4.82 5.43
C MET A 52 4.15 -6.18 5.01
N ARG A 53 4.78 -6.85 4.03
CA ARG A 53 4.40 -8.21 3.61
C ARG A 53 4.47 -9.22 4.75
N ALA A 54 5.51 -9.16 5.58
CA ALA A 54 5.67 -10.03 6.74
C ALA A 54 4.61 -9.74 7.82
N LEU A 55 4.33 -8.45 8.08
CA LEU A 55 3.35 -8.01 9.06
C LEU A 55 1.93 -8.41 8.71
N ARG A 56 1.59 -8.51 7.42
CA ARG A 56 0.28 -8.97 6.95
C ARG A 56 -0.15 -10.33 7.52
N ALA A 57 0.81 -11.21 7.80
CA ALA A 57 0.55 -12.54 8.36
C ALA A 57 0.40 -12.53 9.90
N ILE A 58 0.62 -11.38 10.54
CA ILE A 58 0.49 -11.22 11.99
C ILE A 58 -0.96 -10.89 12.33
N GLU A 59 -1.42 -11.45 13.44
CA GLU A 59 -2.74 -11.20 14.02
C GLU A 59 -2.98 -9.70 14.23
N PRO A 60 -4.12 -9.13 13.77
CA PRO A 60 -4.37 -7.69 13.81
C PRO A 60 -4.33 -7.08 15.23
N GLU A 61 -4.80 -7.84 16.22
CA GLU A 61 -4.93 -7.41 17.62
C GLU A 61 -3.61 -7.45 18.41
N LEU A 62 -2.54 -7.99 17.81
CA LEU A 62 -1.26 -8.10 18.51
C LEU A 62 -0.61 -6.71 18.62
N PRO A 63 -0.40 -6.16 19.83
CA PRO A 63 0.19 -4.84 19.99
C PRO A 63 1.63 -4.81 19.48
N MET A 64 1.96 -3.74 18.77
CA MET A 64 3.26 -3.56 18.13
C MET A 64 3.97 -2.32 18.64
N ASN A 65 5.29 -2.43 18.78
CA ASN A 65 6.16 -1.33 19.14
C ASN A 65 7.10 -1.05 17.97
N LEU A 66 7.20 0.22 17.58
CA LEU A 66 8.09 0.68 16.52
C LEU A 66 9.23 1.49 17.13
N ARG A 67 10.46 1.04 16.91
CA ARG A 67 11.68 1.76 17.24
C ARG A 67 12.37 2.25 15.98
N VAL A 68 12.61 3.56 15.92
CA VAL A 68 13.47 4.18 14.91
C VAL A 68 14.46 5.07 15.66
N ASP A 69 15.74 4.75 15.56
CA ASP A 69 16.79 5.36 16.38
C ASP A 69 16.46 5.33 17.88
N ALA A 70 16.42 6.49 18.54
CA ALA A 70 16.08 6.64 19.95
C ALA A 70 14.56 6.77 20.20
N GLN A 71 13.75 6.93 19.15
CA GLN A 71 12.30 7.09 19.28
C GLN A 71 11.63 5.72 19.36
N LEU A 72 10.80 5.55 20.40
CA LEU A 72 10.01 4.35 20.61
C LEU A 72 8.53 4.74 20.66
N GLN A 73 7.77 4.18 19.73
CA GLN A 73 6.31 4.23 19.74
C GLN A 73 5.80 2.87 20.22
N GLN A 74 4.83 2.87 21.13
CA GLN A 74 4.33 1.65 21.76
C GLN A 74 2.83 1.49 21.55
N GLY A 75 2.37 0.24 21.56
CA GLY A 75 0.94 -0.09 21.53
C GLY A 75 0.26 0.23 20.20
N LEU A 76 1.01 0.28 19.10
CA LEU A 76 0.46 0.47 17.76
C LEU A 76 -0.30 -0.81 17.35
N SER A 77 -1.45 -0.63 16.72
CA SER A 77 -2.08 -1.70 15.94
C SER A 77 -1.25 -2.02 14.69
N ARG A 78 -1.53 -3.17 14.07
CA ARG A 78 -0.88 -3.56 12.80
C ARG A 78 -1.14 -2.52 11.70
N SER A 79 -2.37 -2.00 11.61
CA SER A 79 -2.77 -1.02 10.59
C SER A 79 -2.01 0.30 10.75
N GLU A 80 -1.93 0.83 11.98
CA GLU A 80 -1.18 2.05 12.28
C GLU A 80 0.31 1.89 11.97
N LEU A 81 0.90 0.77 12.39
CA LEU A 81 2.30 0.51 12.11
C LEU A 81 2.56 0.40 10.60
N CYS A 82 1.74 -0.36 9.86
CA CYS A 82 1.90 -0.49 8.41
C CYS A 82 1.66 0.84 7.68
N LEU A 83 0.73 1.68 8.15
CA LEU A 83 0.52 3.03 7.61
C LEU A 83 1.77 3.90 7.79
N GLN A 84 2.41 3.87 8.96
CA GLN A 84 3.66 4.60 9.17
C GLN A 84 4.82 4.09 8.29
N LEU A 85 4.90 2.77 8.08
CA LEU A 85 5.89 2.19 7.16
C LEU A 85 5.63 2.62 5.71
N ALA A 86 4.37 2.62 5.29
CA ALA A 86 3.95 3.06 3.96
C ALA A 86 4.26 4.55 3.73
N LEU A 87 3.90 5.43 4.67
CA LEU A 87 4.21 6.85 4.61
C LEU A 87 5.72 7.12 4.53
N ARG A 88 6.54 6.34 5.25
CA ARG A 88 8.00 6.42 5.14
C ARG A 88 8.50 5.98 3.76
N ALA A 89 8.00 4.86 3.25
CA ALA A 89 8.38 4.35 1.93
C ALA A 89 7.99 5.33 0.81
N LEU A 90 6.76 5.85 0.84
CA LEU A 90 6.30 6.89 -0.06
C LEU A 90 7.21 8.11 0.08
N GLY A 91 7.36 8.68 1.27
CA GLY A 91 8.19 9.87 1.48
C GLY A 91 9.64 9.74 1.01
N ASP A 92 10.24 8.54 1.04
CA ASP A 92 11.58 8.30 0.48
C ASP A 92 11.57 8.25 -1.05
N ILE A 93 10.51 7.72 -1.69
CA ILE A 93 10.33 7.80 -3.15
C ILE A 93 10.09 9.26 -3.56
N GLU A 94 9.18 9.96 -2.88
CA GLU A 94 8.75 11.33 -3.22
C GLU A 94 9.87 12.36 -3.03
N ARG A 95 10.68 12.27 -1.96
CA ARG A 95 11.81 13.19 -1.74
C ARG A 95 12.86 13.12 -2.87
N ASN A 96 13.01 11.95 -3.50
CA ASN A 96 13.92 11.80 -4.64
C ASN A 96 13.26 12.22 -5.96
N ASN A 97 11.96 12.53 -5.96
CA ASN A 97 11.13 12.75 -7.15
C ASN A 97 10.09 13.87 -6.92
N GLU A 98 10.43 14.92 -6.17
CA GLU A 98 9.48 15.97 -5.72
C GLU A 98 8.78 16.67 -6.90
N ALA A 99 9.42 16.69 -8.07
CA ALA A 99 8.86 17.25 -9.31
C ALA A 99 7.75 16.39 -9.94
N LEU A 100 7.54 15.16 -9.46
CA LEU A 100 6.56 14.21 -9.99
C LEU A 100 5.34 14.06 -9.09
N PHE A 101 5.54 14.01 -7.76
CA PHE A 101 4.44 13.79 -6.82
C PHE A 101 4.80 14.20 -5.39
N MET A 102 3.76 14.56 -4.65
CA MET A 102 3.78 14.81 -3.22
C MET A 102 2.44 14.35 -2.65
N SER A 103 2.44 13.40 -1.73
CA SER A 103 1.17 12.82 -1.26
C SER A 103 1.15 12.48 0.22
N ASN A 104 -0.07 12.21 0.68
CA ASN A 104 -0.34 11.67 2.00
C ASN A 104 -1.27 10.45 1.88
N LEU A 105 -1.15 9.54 2.83
CA LEU A 105 -1.91 8.31 2.91
C LEU A 105 -2.56 8.20 4.27
N GLU A 106 -3.87 7.92 4.29
CA GLU A 106 -4.66 7.85 5.50
C GLU A 106 -5.63 6.66 5.42
N LEU A 107 -6.14 6.22 6.57
CA LEU A 107 -7.28 5.30 6.61
C LEU A 107 -8.55 6.05 6.19
N VAL A 108 -9.43 5.40 5.44
CA VAL A 108 -10.76 5.97 5.19
C VAL A 108 -11.53 6.03 6.52
N GLN A 109 -11.89 7.23 6.92
CA GLN A 109 -12.70 7.49 8.11
C GLN A 109 -14.03 8.15 7.72
N PRO A 110 -15.03 8.19 8.62
CA PRO A 110 -16.26 8.93 8.37
C PRO A 110 -16.04 10.40 7.99
N ALA A 111 -14.98 11.04 8.53
CA ALA A 111 -14.60 12.40 8.15
C ALA A 111 -14.09 12.49 6.70
N THR A 112 -13.30 11.49 6.25
CA THR A 112 -12.86 11.35 4.86
C THR A 112 -14.07 11.25 3.93
N LEU A 113 -15.05 10.40 4.26
CA LEU A 113 -16.24 10.23 3.42
C LEU A 113 -17.04 11.53 3.31
N LYS A 114 -17.11 12.34 4.36
CA LYS A 114 -17.79 13.65 4.34
C LYS A 114 -17.07 14.68 3.48
N SER A 115 -15.76 14.56 3.28
CA SER A 115 -14.97 15.50 2.47
C SER A 115 -14.89 15.13 0.99
N LEU A 116 -15.29 13.90 0.63
CA LEU A 116 -15.37 13.46 -0.76
C LEU A 116 -16.64 13.99 -1.43
N THR A 117 -16.46 14.74 -2.52
CA THR A 117 -17.55 15.25 -3.35
C THR A 117 -17.83 14.37 -4.58
N SER A 118 -16.84 13.57 -4.99
CA SER A 118 -16.97 12.67 -6.14
C SER A 118 -17.86 11.47 -5.79
N SER A 119 -18.96 11.32 -6.52
CA SER A 119 -19.83 10.15 -6.41
C SER A 119 -19.11 8.85 -6.76
N ASN A 120 -18.10 8.89 -7.62
CA ASN A 120 -17.38 7.72 -8.08
C ASN A 120 -16.35 7.23 -7.05
N LEU A 121 -15.60 8.14 -6.43
CA LEU A 121 -14.76 7.81 -5.26
C LEU A 121 -15.61 7.29 -4.09
N LEU A 122 -16.75 7.94 -3.82
CA LEU A 122 -17.68 7.52 -2.76
C LEU A 122 -18.23 6.11 -2.97
N ARG A 123 -18.58 5.75 -4.22
CA ARG A 123 -19.06 4.39 -4.55
C ARG A 123 -18.07 3.32 -4.12
N LEU A 124 -16.75 3.50 -4.36
CA LEU A 124 -15.75 2.53 -3.91
C LEU A 124 -15.54 2.61 -2.40
N ALA A 125 -15.42 3.82 -1.84
CA ALA A 125 -15.10 4.03 -0.42
C ALA A 125 -16.17 3.49 0.54
N GLN A 126 -17.42 3.41 0.08
CA GLN A 126 -18.56 2.94 0.87
C GLN A 126 -18.86 1.45 0.69
N LEU A 127 -18.11 0.72 -0.15
CA LEU A 127 -18.33 -0.72 -0.28
C LEU A 127 -17.92 -1.44 0.99
N ASP A 128 -18.87 -2.06 1.68
CA ASP A 128 -18.53 -3.01 2.72
C ASP A 128 -18.13 -4.36 2.09
N MET A 129 -16.83 -4.62 1.98
CA MET A 129 -16.28 -5.90 1.51
C MET A 129 -15.63 -6.71 2.63
N SER A 130 -15.94 -6.36 3.88
CA SER A 130 -15.37 -7.02 5.06
C SER A 130 -15.68 -8.51 5.03
N ASN A 131 -14.66 -9.35 5.19
CA ASN A 131 -14.76 -10.82 5.23
C ASN A 131 -15.33 -11.50 3.98
N MET A 132 -15.54 -10.77 2.87
CA MET A 132 -15.97 -11.37 1.61
C MET A 132 -14.81 -12.09 0.93
N ASP A 133 -15.07 -13.26 0.34
CA ASP A 133 -14.15 -13.89 -0.60
C ASP A 133 -13.96 -13.01 -1.85
N ALA A 134 -12.84 -13.21 -2.56
CA ALA A 134 -12.50 -12.38 -3.71
C ALA A 134 -13.58 -12.38 -4.81
N PRO A 135 -14.14 -13.52 -5.27
CA PRO A 135 -15.26 -13.53 -6.21
C PRO A 135 -16.46 -12.69 -5.76
N SER A 136 -16.94 -12.89 -4.52
CA SER A 136 -18.09 -12.15 -4.00
C SER A 136 -17.82 -10.64 -3.92
N ALA A 137 -16.63 -10.25 -3.45
CA ALA A 137 -16.23 -8.85 -3.36
C ALA A 137 -16.13 -8.19 -4.75
N LEU A 138 -15.57 -8.90 -5.74
CA LEU A 138 -15.48 -8.41 -7.12
C LEU A 138 -16.85 -8.27 -7.77
N MET A 139 -17.79 -9.18 -7.51
CA MET A 139 -19.18 -9.04 -7.96
C MET A 139 -19.83 -7.78 -7.36
N LYS A 140 -19.63 -7.53 -6.06
CA LYS A 140 -20.14 -6.33 -5.39
C LYS A 140 -19.54 -5.05 -5.97
N ALA A 141 -18.23 -5.02 -6.22
CA ALA A 141 -17.55 -3.91 -6.86
C ALA A 141 -18.03 -3.67 -8.30
N SER A 142 -18.27 -4.74 -9.07
CA SER A 142 -18.84 -4.66 -10.41
C SER A 142 -20.25 -4.05 -10.39
N ALA A 143 -21.10 -4.48 -9.46
CA ALA A 143 -22.45 -3.96 -9.30
C ALA A 143 -22.47 -2.47 -8.89
N ALA A 144 -21.42 -1.99 -8.22
CA ALA A 144 -21.28 -0.60 -7.80
C ALA A 144 -21.03 0.38 -8.96
N ARG A 145 -20.66 -0.12 -10.15
CA ARG A 145 -20.40 0.69 -11.35
C ARG A 145 -19.45 1.86 -11.07
N VAL A 146 -18.30 1.54 -10.48
CA VAL A 146 -17.18 2.48 -10.31
C VAL A 146 -16.47 2.63 -11.65
N SER A 147 -16.42 3.85 -12.17
CA SER A 147 -15.70 4.19 -13.40
C SER A 147 -14.20 4.13 -13.15
N ASN A 148 -13.44 3.71 -14.18
CA ASN A 148 -11.97 3.63 -14.17
C ASN A 148 -11.40 2.80 -13.01
N LEU A 149 -12.14 1.75 -12.61
CA LEU A 149 -11.73 0.87 -11.53
C LEU A 149 -10.50 0.03 -11.94
N VAL A 150 -9.45 0.15 -11.14
CA VAL A 150 -8.22 -0.65 -11.27
C VAL A 150 -8.31 -1.86 -10.35
N SER A 151 -7.89 -3.02 -10.84
CA SER A 151 -7.76 -4.23 -10.03
C SER A 151 -6.33 -4.74 -10.04
N VAL A 152 -5.77 -5.00 -8.85
CA VAL A 152 -4.41 -5.50 -8.65
C VAL A 152 -4.47 -6.81 -7.90
N GLY A 153 -3.66 -7.77 -8.32
CA GLY A 153 -3.49 -9.07 -7.67
C GLY A 153 -2.04 -9.39 -7.35
N GLN A 154 -1.82 -10.57 -6.75
CA GLN A 154 -0.49 -11.14 -6.53
C GLN A 154 -0.34 -12.44 -7.31
N ASN A 155 0.81 -12.64 -7.95
CA ASN A 155 1.09 -13.90 -8.64
C ASN A 155 1.57 -14.95 -7.63
N ARG A 156 1.90 -16.17 -8.10
CA ARG A 156 2.40 -17.25 -7.22
C ARG A 156 3.70 -16.90 -6.50
N SER A 157 4.46 -15.95 -7.04
CA SER A 157 5.70 -15.42 -6.45
C SER A 157 5.45 -14.17 -5.59
N MET A 158 4.20 -13.85 -5.29
CA MET A 158 3.78 -12.69 -4.49
C MET A 158 4.14 -11.33 -5.10
N ARG A 159 4.44 -11.28 -6.40
CA ARG A 159 4.67 -10.03 -7.13
C ARG A 159 3.33 -9.45 -7.54
N LEU A 160 3.17 -8.14 -7.37
CA LEU A 160 1.95 -7.42 -7.77
C LEU A 160 1.86 -7.33 -9.28
N TYR A 161 0.67 -7.47 -9.83
CA TYR A 161 0.38 -7.24 -11.26
C TYR A 161 -1.04 -6.68 -11.43
N PHE A 162 -1.27 -5.94 -12.52
CA PHE A 162 -2.61 -5.47 -12.87
C PHE A 162 -3.44 -6.62 -13.43
N LEU A 163 -4.64 -6.78 -12.89
CA LEU A 163 -5.67 -7.70 -13.37
C LEU A 163 -6.66 -7.01 -14.30
N ALA A 164 -6.92 -5.73 -14.05
CA ALA A 164 -7.77 -4.88 -14.86
C ALA A 164 -7.30 -3.43 -14.75
N LEU A 165 -7.32 -2.74 -15.89
CA LEU A 165 -7.01 -1.32 -16.03
C LEU A 165 -8.15 -0.64 -16.79
N PRO A 166 -8.32 0.69 -16.65
CA PRO A 166 -9.14 1.49 -17.56
C PRO A 166 -8.68 1.31 -19.01
N ALA A 167 -9.60 1.50 -19.96
CA ALA A 167 -9.29 1.37 -21.39
C ALA A 167 -8.31 2.44 -21.89
N GLU A 168 -8.41 3.64 -21.33
CA GLU A 168 -7.53 4.77 -21.61
C GLU A 168 -6.95 5.25 -20.28
N VAL A 169 -5.64 5.48 -20.24
CA VAL A 169 -4.91 5.93 -19.06
C VAL A 169 -3.98 7.07 -19.46
N ASP A 170 -4.17 8.24 -18.84
CA ASP A 170 -3.32 9.41 -19.04
C ASP A 170 -2.10 9.39 -18.11
N TRP A 171 -2.22 8.73 -16.95
CA TRP A 171 -1.13 8.63 -15.99
C TRP A 171 -1.13 7.31 -15.21
N PRO A 172 0.05 6.67 -15.05
CA PRO A 172 1.35 7.08 -15.59
C PRO A 172 1.46 6.84 -17.10
N ALA A 173 2.47 7.47 -17.73
CA ALA A 173 2.66 7.41 -19.19
C ALA A 173 3.04 6.01 -19.71
N SER A 174 3.65 5.19 -18.86
CA SER A 174 3.98 3.79 -19.16
C SER A 174 3.49 2.91 -18.03
N LEU A 175 2.89 1.79 -18.40
CA LEU A 175 2.45 0.75 -17.48
C LEU A 175 2.87 -0.61 -18.02
N PRO A 176 3.18 -1.56 -17.14
CA PRO A 176 3.32 -2.95 -17.52
C PRO A 176 1.98 -3.49 -18.05
N ASP A 177 2.06 -4.44 -18.97
CA ASP A 177 0.90 -5.13 -19.49
C ASP A 177 0.11 -5.84 -18.37
N ILE A 178 -1.19 -6.04 -18.60
CA ILE A 178 -2.04 -6.85 -17.70
C ILE A 178 -1.42 -8.24 -17.55
N GLY A 179 -1.26 -8.70 -16.31
CA GLY A 179 -0.59 -9.97 -15.99
C GLY A 179 0.93 -9.86 -15.79
N ALA A 180 1.56 -8.79 -16.27
CA ALA A 180 2.98 -8.54 -16.04
C ALA A 180 3.21 -7.90 -14.66
N PRO A 181 4.22 -8.35 -13.90
CA PRO A 181 4.53 -7.78 -12.59
C PRO A 181 4.94 -6.30 -12.63
N LEU A 182 4.46 -5.51 -11.66
CA LEU A 182 4.72 -4.08 -11.54
C LEU A 182 6.20 -3.74 -11.31
N ASP A 183 6.95 -4.68 -10.72
CA ASP A 183 8.38 -4.53 -10.45
C ASP A 183 9.27 -5.03 -11.60
N GLU A 184 8.71 -5.40 -12.77
CA GLU A 184 9.53 -5.62 -13.99
C GLU A 184 10.05 -4.32 -14.57
N GLU A 185 9.27 -3.23 -14.45
CA GLU A 185 9.75 -1.89 -14.76
C GLU A 185 10.44 -1.28 -13.53
N THR A 186 11.58 -1.84 -13.11
CA THR A 186 12.28 -1.41 -11.88
C THR A 186 12.63 0.08 -11.84
N ASP A 187 12.82 0.69 -13.00
CA ASP A 187 13.16 2.11 -13.15
C ASP A 187 11.92 3.03 -13.17
N SER A 188 10.72 2.46 -13.29
CA SER A 188 9.47 3.22 -13.29
C SER A 188 9.13 3.68 -11.87
N VAL A 189 9.45 4.95 -11.61
CA VAL A 189 9.14 5.66 -10.37
C VAL A 189 7.63 5.60 -10.04
N PRO A 190 6.69 5.83 -10.99
CA PRO A 190 5.26 5.65 -10.75
C PRO A 190 4.88 4.21 -10.37
N CYS A 191 5.43 3.19 -11.03
CA CYS A 191 5.14 1.79 -10.71
C CYS A 191 5.61 1.42 -9.30
N ARG A 192 6.77 1.93 -8.85
CA ARG A 192 7.24 1.75 -7.46
C ARG A 192 6.35 2.43 -6.43
N TRP A 193 5.90 3.65 -6.74
CA TRP A 193 4.97 4.40 -5.90
C TRP A 193 3.62 3.66 -5.77
N LEU A 194 3.03 3.23 -6.88
CA LEU A 194 1.80 2.43 -6.90
C LEU A 194 1.96 1.08 -6.19
N SER A 195 3.07 0.37 -6.43
CA SER A 195 3.36 -0.89 -5.75
C SER A 195 3.41 -0.73 -4.23
N THR A 196 4.02 0.36 -3.75
CA THR A 196 4.06 0.68 -2.31
C THR A 196 2.66 0.85 -1.73
N LEU A 197 1.78 1.56 -2.44
CA LEU A 197 0.38 1.77 -2.03
C LEU A 197 -0.40 0.46 -1.97
N TYR A 198 -0.25 -0.41 -2.97
CA TYR A 198 -0.98 -1.68 -3.04
C TYR A 198 -0.48 -2.69 -2.00
N GLU A 199 0.83 -2.76 -1.76
CA GLU A 199 1.39 -3.56 -0.66
C GLU A 199 0.91 -3.04 0.71
N ALA A 200 0.88 -1.72 0.89
CA ALA A 200 0.37 -1.10 2.11
C ALA A 200 -1.10 -1.46 2.33
N ALA A 201 -1.95 -1.36 1.30
CA ALA A 201 -3.36 -1.75 1.39
C ALA A 201 -3.53 -3.22 1.79
N MET A 202 -2.76 -4.14 1.21
CA MET A 202 -2.82 -5.56 1.57
C MET A 202 -2.32 -5.84 3.00
N ALA A 203 -1.36 -5.07 3.50
CA ALA A 203 -0.83 -5.23 4.86
C ALA A 203 -1.73 -4.61 5.93
N ILE A 204 -2.29 -3.43 5.63
CA ILE A 204 -3.21 -2.70 6.51
C ILE A 204 -4.56 -3.42 6.59
N GLN A 205 -5.04 -3.99 5.47
CA GLN A 205 -6.33 -4.69 5.36
C GLN A 205 -7.54 -3.82 5.71
N ALA A 206 -7.44 -2.53 5.44
CA ALA A 206 -8.52 -1.57 5.56
C ALA A 206 -8.48 -0.57 4.39
N PRO A 207 -9.60 0.07 4.02
CA PRO A 207 -9.64 1.04 2.94
C PRO A 207 -8.75 2.25 3.24
N LEU A 208 -8.03 2.71 2.23
CA LEU A 208 -7.12 3.85 2.30
C LEU A 208 -7.60 4.99 1.43
N TYR A 209 -7.34 6.20 1.91
CA TYR A 209 -7.48 7.44 1.17
C TYR A 209 -6.08 8.00 0.90
N HIS A 210 -5.78 8.16 -0.38
CA HIS A 210 -4.50 8.66 -0.84
C HIS A 210 -4.75 9.94 -1.63
N HIS A 211 -4.05 11.01 -1.29
CA HIS A 211 -4.32 12.32 -1.87
C HIS A 211 -3.07 13.19 -1.86
N GLY A 212 -3.08 14.23 -2.68
CA GLY A 212 -1.96 15.16 -2.78
C GLY A 212 -1.88 15.73 -4.18
N PHE A 213 -0.67 15.84 -4.70
CA PHE A 213 -0.39 16.39 -6.01
C PHE A 213 0.40 15.40 -6.86
N ILE A 214 0.05 15.30 -8.14
CA ILE A 214 0.80 14.54 -9.14
C ILE A 214 1.02 15.38 -10.39
N ARG A 215 2.16 15.19 -11.05
CA ARG A 215 2.45 15.84 -12.32
C ARG A 215 1.90 15.00 -13.47
N ILE A 216 1.02 15.61 -14.25
CA ILE A 216 0.47 15.01 -15.47
C ILE A 216 0.86 15.87 -16.66
N GLY A 217 1.73 15.32 -17.50
CA GLY A 217 2.27 16.01 -18.66
C GLY A 217 3.00 17.32 -18.32
N PRO A 218 3.01 18.30 -19.24
CA PRO A 218 3.71 19.56 -19.05
C PRO A 218 2.96 20.54 -18.13
N ALA A 219 1.68 20.27 -17.82
CA ALA A 219 0.76 21.21 -17.16
C ALA A 219 0.98 21.38 -15.64
N GLY A 220 2.10 20.91 -15.11
CA GLY A 220 2.46 21.07 -13.69
C GLY A 220 1.78 20.07 -12.75
N MET A 221 1.90 20.36 -11.45
CA MET A 221 1.35 19.54 -10.36
C MET A 221 -0.15 19.79 -10.22
N ARG A 222 -0.95 18.72 -10.23
CA ARG A 222 -2.40 18.77 -10.12
C ARG A 222 -2.89 18.02 -8.88
N PRO A 223 -3.91 18.53 -8.17
CA PRO A 223 -4.46 17.84 -7.01
C PRO A 223 -5.20 16.57 -7.43
N PHE A 224 -4.89 15.46 -6.75
CA PHE A 224 -5.56 14.18 -6.98
C PHE A 224 -6.10 13.59 -5.68
N LYS A 225 -7.05 12.69 -5.83
CA LYS A 225 -7.64 11.88 -4.76
C LYS A 225 -7.77 10.45 -5.25
N ARG A 226 -7.54 9.49 -4.36
CA ARG A 226 -7.59 8.06 -4.64
C ARG A 226 -8.18 7.32 -3.47
N ILE A 227 -9.05 6.37 -3.78
CA ILE A 227 -9.51 5.35 -2.85
C ILE A 227 -8.86 4.04 -3.21
N ILE A 228 -8.32 3.36 -2.20
CA ILE A 228 -7.72 2.04 -2.32
C ILE A 228 -8.47 1.11 -1.37
N HIS A 229 -9.10 0.09 -1.91
CA HIS A 229 -9.89 -0.85 -1.14
C HIS A 229 -9.29 -2.26 -1.24
N PRO A 230 -8.65 -2.78 -0.18
CA PRO A 230 -8.15 -4.15 -0.19
C PRO A 230 -9.31 -5.15 -0.07
N ILE A 231 -9.11 -6.34 -0.65
CA ILE A 231 -9.92 -7.53 -0.47
C ILE A 231 -8.98 -8.60 0.10
N THR A 232 -9.00 -8.73 1.42
CA THR A 232 -8.07 -9.59 2.19
C THR A 232 -8.83 -10.40 3.27
N PRO A 233 -9.74 -11.30 2.88
CA PRO A 233 -10.45 -12.15 3.82
C PRO A 233 -9.48 -12.97 4.69
N GLN A 234 -9.74 -13.03 6.00
CA GLN A 234 -8.83 -13.64 6.98
C GLN A 234 -8.56 -15.13 6.73
N ASN A 235 -9.53 -15.84 6.14
CA ASN A 235 -9.47 -17.28 5.92
C ASN A 235 -9.02 -17.68 4.50
N ASP A 236 -8.61 -16.71 3.68
CA ASP A 236 -8.24 -16.96 2.30
C ASP A 236 -6.72 -16.95 2.10
N ARG A 237 -6.27 -17.59 1.02
CA ARG A 237 -4.86 -17.63 0.67
C ARG A 237 -4.41 -16.25 0.21
N PRO A 238 -3.20 -15.80 0.55
CA PRO A 238 -2.67 -14.52 0.07
C PRO A 238 -2.67 -14.35 -1.45
N SER A 239 -2.61 -15.43 -2.23
CA SER A 239 -2.74 -15.41 -3.70
C SER A 239 -4.11 -14.92 -4.20
N ASN A 240 -5.13 -14.98 -3.35
CA ASN A 240 -6.48 -14.53 -3.64
C ASN A 240 -6.72 -13.09 -3.20
N PHE A 241 -5.76 -12.48 -2.51
CA PHE A 241 -5.87 -11.07 -2.14
C PHE A 241 -5.90 -10.20 -3.38
N ARG A 242 -6.76 -9.19 -3.32
CA ARG A 242 -6.91 -8.19 -4.38
C ARG A 242 -6.85 -6.81 -3.77
N VAL A 243 -6.52 -5.83 -4.59
CA VAL A 243 -6.71 -4.42 -4.27
C VAL A 243 -7.50 -3.79 -5.41
N LEU A 244 -8.55 -3.08 -5.04
CA LEU A 244 -9.31 -2.24 -5.95
C LEU A 244 -8.87 -0.80 -5.73
N SER A 245 -8.71 -0.03 -6.80
CA SER A 245 -8.39 1.39 -6.68
C SER A 245 -9.13 2.21 -7.71
N VAL A 246 -9.50 3.42 -7.33
CA VAL A 246 -9.99 4.45 -8.23
C VAL A 246 -9.33 5.76 -7.83
N ALA A 247 -8.91 6.53 -8.82
CA ALA A 247 -8.24 7.80 -8.63
C ALA A 247 -8.79 8.85 -9.59
N GLU A 248 -8.82 10.10 -9.14
CA GLU A 248 -9.40 11.23 -9.87
C GLU A 248 -8.56 12.49 -9.67
N ILE A 249 -8.52 13.32 -10.72
CA ILE A 249 -7.99 14.68 -10.66
C ILE A 249 -9.13 15.60 -10.23
N SER A 250 -8.93 16.34 -9.13
CA SER A 250 -10.00 17.15 -8.52
C SER A 250 -10.53 18.27 -9.42
N GLU A 251 -9.78 18.62 -10.47
CA GLU A 251 -10.06 19.74 -11.37
C GLU A 251 -10.52 19.30 -12.78
N ASN A 252 -10.42 18.00 -13.12
CA ASN A 252 -10.73 17.52 -14.46
C ASN A 252 -11.03 16.01 -14.49
N ASP A 253 -12.31 15.68 -14.60
CA ASP A 253 -12.81 14.31 -14.64
C ASP A 253 -12.49 13.57 -15.96
N ALA A 254 -12.02 14.29 -16.99
CA ALA A 254 -11.62 13.67 -18.26
C ALA A 254 -10.24 13.01 -18.21
N ILE A 255 -9.40 13.37 -17.22
CA ILE A 255 -8.06 12.79 -17.07
C ILE A 255 -8.18 11.48 -16.30
N VAL A 256 -7.81 10.37 -16.92
CA VAL A 256 -7.83 9.04 -16.31
C VAL A 256 -6.48 8.73 -15.69
N ILE A 257 -6.46 8.65 -14.35
CA ILE A 257 -5.31 8.21 -13.58
C ILE A 257 -5.62 6.89 -12.89
N ILE A 258 -4.63 6.01 -12.78
CA ILE A 258 -4.80 4.69 -12.15
C ILE A 258 -4.26 4.61 -10.76
#